data_AF-A0A3D4A6U1-F1
#
_entry.id   AF-A0A3D4A6U1-F1
#
_cell.length_a   1.000
_cell.length_b   1.000
_cell.length_c   1.000
_cell.angle_alpha   90.00
_cell.angle_beta   90.00
_cell.angle_gamma   90.00
#
_symmetry.space_group_name_H-M   'P 1'
#
loop_
_entity.id
_entity.type
_entity.pdbx_description
1 polymer ?
#
loop_
_entity_poly.entity_id
_entity_poly.type
_entity_poly.pdbx_seq_one_letter_code
_entity_poly.pdbx_strand_id
1 'polypeptide(L)'
;MQYSFRLAEILGHVPDPRKRPGTVKAIVEYTGLDRHQVSALLKNEVKYIPLKALSRLCDYLVEHGYVTADQLPGALFAVEPENFWELLARRQKVEMCLGVRRATGAELPHGSWLVASDSLLMGELLNGISTLGGTAKMQSTEANEFNSPQRPHPELLKQSLVWSPADDNVDEMRSRSHAVYEDFVESTSDRALIGLGSVKSNSVIELIVSNTFDCDPFVNQRYVDDPSLRSCPFMLRYRDEERQPESCIGGVQLSANVKPDAPGIYFETEDGTWDSCTWNPDSSDIALVFYVHRESLGRLEMFMGGFSGRATQMLARVISTRAEEFWPPVYSGHGIQIGAFVVSFEFAPTRQPEQQFLIADHTANTRIIPLSSEAIARRLE
;
A
#
# COMPACT_ATOMS: atom_id res chain seq x y z
N MET A 1 10.37 -6.75 -12.43
CA MET A 1 11.10 -7.91 -11.86
C MET A 1 12.60 -7.65 -11.91
N GLN A 2 13.18 -7.18 -10.81
CA GLN A 2 14.63 -7.02 -10.67
C GLN A 2 15.14 -8.25 -9.90
N TYR A 3 16.06 -8.99 -10.49
CA TYR A 3 16.66 -10.15 -9.82
C TYR A 3 17.82 -9.66 -8.96
N SER A 4 17.76 -9.92 -7.65
CA SER A 4 18.90 -9.77 -6.75
C SER A 4 19.71 -11.03 -6.67
N PHE A 5 21.02 -10.83 -6.55
CA PHE A 5 21.99 -11.85 -6.24
C PHE A 5 22.31 -11.86 -4.73
N ARG A 6 21.75 -12.82 -3.98
CA ARG A 6 21.76 -12.85 -2.51
C ARG A 6 23.02 -13.45 -1.88
N LEU A 7 24.18 -13.26 -2.51
CA LEU A 7 25.43 -13.86 -2.04
C LEU A 7 25.83 -13.36 -0.64
N ALA A 8 25.68 -12.06 -0.36
CA ALA A 8 26.06 -11.50 0.94
C ALA A 8 25.17 -12.01 2.08
N GLU A 9 23.87 -12.18 1.83
CA GLU A 9 22.92 -12.69 2.84
C GLU A 9 23.21 -14.14 3.20
N ILE A 10 23.44 -15.00 2.20
CA ILE A 10 23.79 -16.40 2.40
C ILE A 10 25.09 -16.54 3.21
N LEU A 11 26.06 -15.66 2.95
CA LEU A 11 27.35 -15.67 3.64
C LEU A 11 27.33 -14.98 5.01
N GLY A 12 26.23 -14.34 5.40
CA GLY A 12 26.16 -13.48 6.59
C GLY A 12 27.16 -12.32 6.53
N HIS A 13 27.46 -11.81 5.34
CA HIS A 13 28.50 -10.80 5.13
C HIS A 13 27.99 -9.41 5.53
N VAL A 14 28.40 -8.94 6.71
CA VAL A 14 28.21 -7.55 7.13
C VAL A 14 29.41 -6.71 6.69
N PRO A 15 29.23 -5.64 5.90
CA PRO A 15 30.33 -4.79 5.45
C PRO A 15 30.89 -3.98 6.63
N ASP A 16 31.87 -4.55 7.33
CA ASP A 16 32.64 -3.86 8.38
C ASP A 16 33.98 -3.39 7.80
N PRO A 17 34.23 -2.07 7.66
CA PRO A 17 35.48 -1.54 7.11
C PRO A 17 36.72 -1.88 7.95
N ARG A 18 36.55 -2.41 9.18
CA ARG A 18 37.64 -2.79 10.09
C ARG A 18 37.96 -4.28 10.09
N LYS A 19 37.11 -5.15 9.53
CA LYS A 19 37.38 -6.59 9.42
C LYS A 19 38.00 -6.91 8.06
N ARG A 20 39.18 -7.54 8.06
CA ARG A 20 39.81 -8.02 6.82
C ARG A 20 38.93 -9.12 6.19
N PRO A 21 38.52 -8.99 4.91
CA PRO A 21 37.53 -9.90 4.31
C PRO A 21 38.21 -11.18 3.84
N GLY A 22 38.40 -12.15 4.74
CA GLY A 22 38.87 -13.50 4.39
C GLY A 22 37.95 -14.17 3.36
N THR A 23 36.65 -13.90 3.46
CA THR A 23 35.60 -14.45 2.58
C THR A 23 35.76 -14.04 1.12
N VAL A 24 36.10 -12.78 0.82
CA VAL A 24 36.32 -12.32 -0.56
C VAL A 24 37.50 -13.04 -1.19
N LYS A 25 38.59 -13.22 -0.43
CA LYS A 25 39.78 -13.92 -0.90
C LYS A 25 39.49 -15.40 -1.17
N ALA A 26 38.76 -16.07 -0.27
CA ALA A 26 38.37 -17.47 -0.42
C ALA A 26 37.51 -17.69 -1.67
N ILE A 27 36.53 -16.82 -1.92
CA ILE A 27 35.67 -16.89 -3.11
C ILE A 27 36.48 -16.65 -4.39
N VAL A 28 37.40 -15.68 -4.40
CA VAL A 28 38.31 -15.43 -5.54
C VAL A 28 39.15 -16.66 -5.86
N GLU A 29 39.77 -17.27 -4.85
CA GLU A 29 40.62 -18.45 -5.02
C GLU A 29 39.82 -19.68 -5.51
N TYR A 30 38.59 -19.85 -5.05
CA TYR A 30 37.75 -20.99 -5.41
C TYR A 30 37.06 -20.84 -6.77
N THR A 31 36.51 -19.67 -7.07
CA THR A 31 35.74 -19.43 -8.29
C THR A 31 36.61 -19.02 -9.48
N GLY A 32 37.76 -18.39 -9.22
CA GLY A 32 38.62 -17.75 -10.22
C GLY A 32 38.10 -16.40 -10.71
N LEU A 33 37.12 -15.81 -10.03
CA LEU A 33 36.63 -14.45 -10.29
C LEU A 33 37.61 -13.40 -9.78
N ASP A 34 37.63 -12.23 -10.39
CA ASP A 34 38.43 -11.11 -9.88
C ASP A 34 37.86 -10.55 -8.56
N ARG A 35 38.73 -10.00 -7.70
CA ARG A 35 38.34 -9.42 -6.42
C ARG A 35 37.30 -8.31 -6.58
N HIS A 36 37.37 -7.50 -7.64
CA HIS A 36 36.38 -6.44 -7.87
C HIS A 36 35.03 -7.04 -8.27
N GLN A 37 35.03 -8.13 -9.05
CA GLN A 37 33.80 -8.84 -9.40
C GLN A 37 33.16 -9.49 -8.17
N VAL A 38 33.93 -10.16 -7.32
CA VAL A 38 33.39 -10.75 -6.07
C VAL A 38 32.85 -9.67 -5.12
N SER A 39 33.53 -8.52 -5.03
CA SER A 39 33.03 -7.39 -4.21
C SER A 39 31.73 -6.82 -4.78
N ALA A 40 31.63 -6.68 -6.10
CA ALA A 40 30.41 -6.23 -6.76
C ALA A 40 29.28 -7.27 -6.62
N LEU A 41 29.60 -8.57 -6.61
CA LEU A 41 28.62 -9.64 -6.35
C LEU A 41 28.04 -9.58 -4.94
N LEU A 42 28.88 -9.30 -3.94
CA LEU A 42 28.43 -9.11 -2.56
C LEU A 42 27.55 -7.86 -2.39
N LYS A 43 27.67 -6.89 -3.31
CA LYS A 43 26.86 -5.66 -3.32
C LYS A 43 25.66 -5.71 -4.25
N ASN A 44 25.41 -6.83 -4.93
CA ASN A 44 24.37 -6.96 -5.95
C ASN A 44 24.53 -5.98 -7.15
N GLU A 45 25.76 -5.58 -7.49
CA GLU A 45 26.03 -4.59 -8.56
C GLU A 45 26.37 -5.26 -9.92
N VAL A 46 26.48 -6.59 -9.97
CA VAL A 46 26.92 -7.32 -11.16
C VAL A 46 25.75 -7.70 -12.05
N LYS A 47 25.76 -7.21 -13.30
CA LYS A 47 24.74 -7.51 -14.31
C LYS A 47 24.87 -8.91 -14.94
N TYR A 48 26.06 -9.49 -14.95
CA TYR A 48 26.34 -10.77 -15.63
C TYR A 48 27.38 -11.60 -14.88
N ILE A 49 27.09 -12.87 -14.64
CA ILE A 49 28.03 -13.85 -14.11
C ILE A 49 28.23 -14.95 -15.15
N PRO A 50 29.48 -15.28 -15.53
CA PRO A 50 29.73 -16.44 -16.38
C PRO A 50 29.20 -17.72 -15.73
N LEU A 51 28.45 -18.55 -16.48
CA LEU A 51 27.85 -19.80 -15.96
C LEU A 51 28.87 -20.72 -15.25
N LYS A 52 30.11 -20.77 -15.74
CA LYS A 52 31.20 -21.53 -15.11
C LYS A 52 31.59 -21.00 -13.74
N ALA A 53 31.56 -19.67 -13.55
CA ALA A 53 31.83 -19.04 -12.26
C ALA A 53 30.65 -19.20 -11.31
N LEU A 54 29.41 -19.13 -11.82
CA LEU A 54 28.20 -19.41 -11.05
C LEU A 54 28.19 -20.85 -10.53
N SER A 55 28.52 -21.84 -11.36
CA SER A 55 28.65 -23.24 -10.95
C SER A 55 29.64 -23.41 -9.80
N ARG A 56 30.85 -22.85 -9.94
CA ARG A 56 31.88 -22.92 -8.89
C ARG A 56 31.48 -22.20 -7.62
N LEU A 57 30.70 -21.13 -7.73
CA LEU A 57 30.18 -20.42 -6.56
C LEU A 57 29.13 -21.28 -5.84
N CYS A 58 28.26 -21.98 -6.57
CA CYS A 58 27.34 -22.95 -5.98
C CYS A 58 28.12 -24.07 -5.25
N ASP A 59 29.15 -24.63 -5.89
CA ASP A 59 30.00 -25.67 -5.29
C ASP A 59 30.66 -25.16 -4.00
N TYR A 60 31.20 -23.94 -4.01
CA TYR A 60 31.77 -23.29 -2.82
C TYR A 60 30.77 -23.20 -1.67
N LEU A 61 29.53 -22.79 -1.95
CA LEU A 61 28.48 -22.62 -0.93
C LEU A 61 28.05 -23.94 -0.31
N VAL A 62 28.00 -25.01 -1.10
CA VAL A 62 27.69 -26.36 -0.62
C VAL A 62 28.83 -26.93 0.22
N GLU A 63 30.07 -26.84 -0.28
CA GLU A 63 31.24 -27.40 0.42
C GLU A 63 31.53 -26.73 1.75
N HIS A 64 31.26 -25.42 1.86
CA HIS A 64 31.45 -24.66 3.10
C HIS A 64 30.20 -24.67 4.00
N GLY A 65 29.15 -25.40 3.62
CA GLY A 65 27.97 -25.62 4.46
C GLY A 65 27.04 -24.42 4.60
N TYR A 66 27.09 -23.46 3.69
CA TYR A 66 26.22 -22.28 3.72
C TYR A 66 24.79 -22.61 3.23
N VAL A 67 24.67 -23.49 2.24
CA VAL A 67 23.40 -23.86 1.58
C VAL A 67 23.46 -25.32 1.14
N THR A 68 22.32 -26.00 1.12
CA THR A 68 22.20 -27.37 0.59
C THR A 68 22.01 -27.39 -0.93
N ALA A 69 22.48 -28.45 -1.60
CA ALA A 69 22.52 -28.51 -3.06
C ALA A 69 21.14 -28.45 -3.73
N ASP A 70 20.08 -28.87 -3.03
CA ASP A 70 18.68 -28.83 -3.47
C ASP A 70 18.11 -27.40 -3.56
N GLN A 71 18.73 -26.42 -2.90
CA GLN A 71 18.27 -25.04 -2.88
C GLN A 71 18.96 -24.16 -3.93
N LEU A 72 20.02 -24.64 -4.57
CA LEU A 72 20.80 -23.89 -5.57
C LEU A 72 20.38 -24.26 -7.01
N PRO A 73 20.43 -23.32 -7.97
CA PRO A 73 20.83 -21.91 -7.83
C PRO A 73 19.71 -21.00 -7.30
N GLY A 74 18.51 -21.51 -7.02
CA GLY A 74 17.35 -20.71 -6.62
C GLY A 74 17.59 -19.83 -5.40
N ALA A 75 18.35 -20.28 -4.41
CA ALA A 75 18.70 -19.50 -3.22
C ALA A 75 19.55 -18.26 -3.53
N LEU A 76 20.37 -18.30 -4.60
CA LEU A 76 21.22 -17.19 -5.01
C LEU A 76 20.45 -16.08 -5.72
N PHE A 77 19.33 -16.41 -6.35
CA PHE A 77 18.53 -15.46 -7.10
C PHE A 77 17.20 -15.24 -6.40
N ALA A 78 16.99 -14.04 -5.88
CA ALA A 78 15.65 -13.63 -5.47
C ALA A 78 15.14 -12.55 -6.41
N VAL A 79 13.83 -12.38 -6.41
CA VAL A 79 13.24 -11.13 -6.89
C VAL A 79 13.45 -10.12 -5.76
N GLU A 80 14.09 -8.97 -6.02
CA GLU A 80 14.11 -7.89 -5.04
C GLU A 80 12.65 -7.54 -4.72
N PRO A 81 12.24 -7.58 -3.43
CA PRO A 81 10.91 -7.17 -3.07
C PRO A 81 10.76 -5.69 -3.45
N GLU A 82 9.75 -5.36 -4.25
CA GLU A 82 9.43 -3.97 -4.55
C GLU A 82 9.04 -3.28 -3.23
N ASN A 83 9.79 -2.27 -2.83
CA ASN A 83 9.41 -1.42 -1.70
C ASN A 83 8.11 -0.67 -2.02
N PHE A 84 7.42 -0.14 -1.00
CA PHE A 84 6.10 0.48 -1.17
C PHE A 84 6.09 1.55 -2.29
N TRP A 85 7.13 2.39 -2.33
CA TRP A 85 7.24 3.43 -3.36
C TRP A 85 7.63 2.90 -4.73
N GLU A 86 8.46 1.86 -4.80
CA GLU A 86 8.83 1.24 -6.07
C GLU A 86 7.64 0.59 -6.73
N LEU A 87 6.76 -0.01 -5.93
CA LEU A 87 5.53 -0.64 -6.40
C LEU A 87 4.66 0.36 -7.20
N LEU A 88 4.61 1.63 -6.77
CA LEU A 88 3.89 2.70 -7.48
C LEU A 88 4.72 3.32 -8.60
N ALA A 89 6.00 3.62 -8.37
CA ALA A 89 6.85 4.35 -9.31
C ALA A 89 7.23 3.53 -10.56
N ARG A 90 7.22 2.20 -10.46
CA ARG A 90 7.48 1.31 -11.61
C ARG A 90 6.31 1.23 -12.59
N ARG A 91 5.11 1.65 -12.19
CA ARG A 91 3.92 1.55 -13.04
C ARG A 91 4.01 2.53 -14.19
N GLN A 92 3.81 2.04 -15.41
CA GLN A 92 3.83 2.87 -16.61
C GLN A 92 2.80 4.00 -16.55
N LYS A 93 1.60 3.71 -16.03
CA LYS A 93 0.52 4.71 -15.85
C LYS A 93 0.04 4.73 -14.41
N VAL A 94 -0.10 5.91 -13.82
CA VAL A 94 -0.71 6.08 -12.50
C VAL A 94 -1.91 7.00 -12.62
N GLU A 95 -3.07 6.47 -12.24
CA GLU A 95 -4.34 7.21 -12.19
C GLU A 95 -4.74 7.47 -10.74
N MET A 96 -4.86 8.75 -10.37
CA MET A 96 -5.33 9.16 -9.05
C MET A 96 -6.79 9.57 -9.14
N CYS A 97 -7.66 8.83 -8.47
CA CYS A 97 -9.10 9.06 -8.43
C CYS A 97 -9.48 9.82 -7.16
N LEU A 98 -10.19 10.94 -7.33
CA LEU A 98 -10.61 11.83 -6.25
C LEU A 98 -12.12 12.00 -6.21
N GLY A 99 -12.66 12.02 -4.99
CA GLY A 99 -14.06 12.28 -4.73
C GLY A 99 -14.40 13.77 -4.71
N VAL A 100 -15.36 14.21 -5.52
CA VAL A 100 -15.83 15.61 -5.57
C VAL A 100 -17.27 15.75 -5.10
N ARG A 101 -17.57 16.90 -4.49
CA ARG A 101 -18.91 17.27 -3.99
C ARG A 101 -19.46 18.44 -4.78
N ARG A 102 -20.76 18.43 -5.04
CA ARG A 102 -21.46 19.59 -5.63
C ARG A 102 -21.61 20.71 -4.62
N ALA A 103 -21.48 21.95 -5.07
CA ALA A 103 -21.95 23.09 -4.30
C ALA A 103 -23.48 23.05 -4.22
N THR A 104 -24.01 22.78 -3.02
CA THR A 104 -25.45 22.87 -2.74
C THR A 104 -25.70 24.10 -1.87
N GLY A 105 -25.86 25.26 -2.51
CA GLY A 105 -26.18 26.52 -1.83
C GLY A 105 -25.94 27.75 -2.70
N ALA A 106 -26.81 28.76 -2.60
CA ALA A 106 -26.70 30.00 -3.36
C ALA A 106 -25.46 30.86 -2.99
N GLU A 107 -24.87 30.59 -1.81
CA GLU A 107 -23.70 31.30 -1.28
C GLU A 107 -22.35 30.61 -1.60
N LEU A 108 -22.39 29.37 -2.10
CA LEU A 108 -21.18 28.65 -2.50
C LEU A 108 -20.87 28.94 -3.97
N PRO A 109 -19.60 29.22 -4.33
CA PRO A 109 -19.20 29.38 -5.71
C PRO A 109 -19.68 28.20 -6.58
N HIS A 110 -20.21 28.50 -7.77
CA HIS A 110 -20.61 27.46 -8.71
C HIS A 110 -19.41 26.55 -9.03
N GLY A 111 -19.55 25.24 -8.80
CA GLY A 111 -18.46 24.30 -9.06
C GLY A 111 -18.56 23.00 -8.27
N SER A 112 -17.52 22.18 -8.45
CA SER A 112 -17.30 20.96 -7.68
C SER A 112 -16.12 21.16 -6.74
N TRP A 113 -16.23 20.64 -5.53
CA TRP A 113 -15.25 20.84 -4.46
C TRP A 113 -14.58 19.53 -4.10
N LEU A 114 -13.29 19.62 -3.83
CA LEU A 114 -12.50 18.53 -3.30
C LEU A 114 -12.14 18.83 -1.84
N VAL A 115 -12.17 17.81 -0.98
CA VAL A 115 -11.79 17.96 0.42
C VAL A 115 -10.29 18.24 0.50
N ALA A 116 -9.89 19.28 1.24
CA ALA A 116 -8.49 19.72 1.33
C ALA A 116 -7.53 18.61 1.82
N SER A 117 -8.00 17.71 2.69
CA SER A 117 -7.22 16.58 3.17
C SER A 117 -6.85 15.59 2.06
N ASP A 118 -7.78 15.35 1.12
CA ASP A 118 -7.58 14.40 0.03
C ASP A 118 -6.59 14.99 -0.99
N SER A 119 -6.66 16.31 -1.23
CA SER A 119 -5.65 17.04 -2.03
C SER A 119 -4.26 16.99 -1.41
N LEU A 120 -4.15 17.11 -0.07
CA LEU A 120 -2.88 17.01 0.64
C LEU A 120 -2.28 15.60 0.47
N LEU A 121 -3.08 14.57 0.69
CA LEU A 121 -2.65 13.18 0.52
C LEU A 121 -2.20 12.90 -0.91
N MET A 122 -2.91 13.44 -1.91
CA MET A 122 -2.49 13.37 -3.31
C MET A 122 -1.10 13.98 -3.52
N GLY A 123 -0.84 15.17 -2.94
CA GLY A 123 0.44 15.85 -3.05
C GLY A 123 1.59 15.02 -2.46
N GLU A 124 1.40 14.42 -1.28
CA GLU A 124 2.41 13.57 -0.64
C GLU A 124 2.68 12.29 -1.45
N LEU A 125 1.65 11.68 -2.04
CA LEU A 125 1.84 10.53 -2.92
C LEU A 125 2.61 10.88 -4.19
N LEU A 126 2.28 12.00 -4.85
CA LEU A 126 3.03 12.45 -6.04
C LEU A 126 4.50 12.74 -5.71
N ASN A 127 4.75 13.35 -4.55
CA ASN A 127 6.11 13.58 -4.06
C ASN A 127 6.83 12.25 -3.76
N GLY A 128 6.17 11.29 -3.10
CA GLY A 128 6.74 9.98 -2.80
C GLY A 128 7.03 9.15 -4.04
N ILE A 129 6.12 9.10 -5.01
CA ILE A 129 6.29 8.40 -6.30
C ILE A 129 7.46 8.99 -7.09
N SER A 130 7.57 10.32 -7.15
CA SER A 130 8.64 10.99 -7.92
C SER A 130 10.02 10.92 -7.24
N THR A 131 10.07 10.69 -5.93
CA THR A 131 11.33 10.68 -5.14
C THR A 131 11.70 9.33 -4.56
N LEU A 132 10.90 8.28 -4.81
CA LEU A 132 11.00 6.98 -4.14
C LEU A 132 11.05 7.10 -2.61
N GLY A 133 10.16 7.92 -2.05
CA GLY A 133 10.15 8.21 -0.60
C GLY A 133 11.40 8.94 -0.12
N GLY A 134 12.04 9.74 -0.97
CA GLY A 134 13.29 10.45 -0.66
C GLY A 134 14.57 9.62 -0.78
N THR A 135 14.48 8.29 -0.94
CA THR A 135 15.66 7.41 -1.10
C THR A 135 16.43 7.71 -2.39
N ALA A 136 15.76 8.23 -3.42
CA ALA A 136 16.39 8.60 -4.69
C ALA A 136 17.42 9.74 -4.54
N LYS A 137 17.26 10.63 -3.53
CA LYS A 137 18.23 11.71 -3.26
C LYS A 137 19.50 11.19 -2.59
N MET A 138 19.39 10.13 -1.76
CA MET A 138 20.55 9.50 -1.12
C MET A 138 21.39 8.75 -2.15
N GLN A 139 20.76 8.00 -3.07
CA GLN A 139 21.47 7.26 -4.13
C GLN A 139 22.26 8.16 -5.11
N SER A 140 21.78 9.38 -5.40
CA SER A 140 22.53 10.32 -6.27
C SER A 140 23.81 10.86 -5.64
N THR A 141 23.98 10.75 -4.32
CA THR A 141 25.16 11.30 -3.65
C THR A 141 26.35 10.33 -3.74
N GLU A 142 26.11 9.05 -4.04
CA GLU A 142 27.11 7.99 -4.08
C GLU A 142 27.43 7.46 -5.49
N ALA A 143 26.56 7.73 -6.49
CA ALA A 143 26.73 7.23 -7.86
C ALA A 143 27.23 8.31 -8.83
N ASN A 144 28.33 8.02 -9.53
CA ASN A 144 28.79 8.82 -10.68
C ASN A 144 27.66 9.01 -11.71
N GLU A 145 27.36 10.26 -12.07
CA GLU A 145 26.25 10.69 -12.94
C GLU A 145 26.15 9.97 -14.30
N PHE A 146 27.21 9.29 -14.74
CA PHE A 146 27.27 8.61 -16.04
C PHE A 146 26.71 7.18 -16.06
N ASN A 147 26.45 6.54 -14.91
CA ASN A 147 25.99 5.14 -14.85
C ASN A 147 24.84 4.90 -13.86
N SER A 148 24.20 5.95 -13.37
CA SER A 148 23.05 5.83 -12.48
C SER A 148 21.93 5.07 -13.18
N PRO A 149 21.43 3.95 -12.62
CA PRO A 149 20.28 3.26 -13.19
C PRO A 149 19.12 4.25 -13.35
N GLN A 150 18.47 4.23 -14.51
CA GLN A 150 17.34 5.10 -14.81
C GLN A 150 16.26 4.86 -13.75
N ARG A 151 15.93 5.93 -13.03
CA ARG A 151 14.98 5.86 -11.91
C ARG A 151 13.62 5.43 -12.45
N PRO A 152 12.94 4.47 -11.80
CA PRO A 152 11.57 4.16 -12.17
C PRO A 152 10.71 5.40 -11.91
N HIS A 153 9.98 5.83 -12.93
CA HIS A 153 8.98 6.87 -12.82
C HIS A 153 7.82 6.53 -13.76
N PRO A 154 6.58 6.90 -13.41
CA PRO A 154 5.47 6.74 -14.33
C PRO A 154 5.68 7.55 -15.62
N GLU A 155 5.22 7.02 -16.75
CA GLU A 155 5.21 7.72 -18.03
C GLU A 155 3.99 8.64 -18.14
N LEU A 156 2.85 8.20 -17.58
CA LEU A 156 1.60 8.95 -17.58
C LEU A 156 1.04 9.09 -16.17
N LEU A 157 0.71 10.31 -15.80
CA LEU A 157 -0.08 10.64 -14.63
C LEU A 157 -1.46 11.15 -15.08
N LYS A 158 -2.52 10.47 -14.65
CA LYS A 158 -3.91 10.84 -14.93
C LYS A 158 -4.62 11.15 -13.61
N GLN A 159 -5.46 12.18 -13.62
CA GLN A 159 -6.36 12.47 -12.52
C GLN A 159 -7.80 12.28 -12.99
N SER A 160 -8.56 11.51 -12.21
CA SER A 160 -9.98 11.28 -12.45
C SER A 160 -10.79 11.78 -11.26
N LEU A 161 -11.96 12.34 -11.55
CA LEU A 161 -12.88 12.86 -10.56
C LEU A 161 -14.17 12.05 -10.59
N VAL A 162 -14.66 11.65 -9.43
CA VAL A 162 -15.93 10.93 -9.26
C VAL A 162 -16.81 11.62 -8.23
N TRP A 163 -18.12 11.47 -8.36
CA TRP A 163 -19.04 12.08 -7.40
C TRP A 163 -18.97 11.36 -6.06
N SER A 164 -18.93 12.12 -4.97
CA SER A 164 -18.99 11.55 -3.64
C SER A 164 -20.32 10.84 -3.42
N PRO A 165 -20.34 9.65 -2.78
CA PRO A 165 -21.58 9.00 -2.35
C PRO A 165 -22.43 9.82 -1.38
N ALA A 166 -21.89 10.92 -0.84
CA ALA A 166 -22.62 11.88 -0.05
C ALA A 166 -23.48 12.85 -0.88
N ASP A 167 -23.43 12.79 -2.22
CA ASP A 167 -24.26 13.56 -3.15
C ASP A 167 -25.65 12.88 -3.35
N ASP A 168 -26.61 13.62 -3.87
CA ASP A 168 -28.01 13.16 -4.00
C ASP A 168 -28.27 12.33 -5.26
N ASN A 169 -27.44 12.45 -6.29
CA ASN A 169 -27.60 11.71 -7.53
C ASN A 169 -26.80 10.39 -7.54
N VAL A 170 -27.38 9.35 -6.92
CA VAL A 170 -26.75 8.03 -6.76
C VAL A 170 -26.48 7.36 -8.12
N ASP A 171 -27.39 7.46 -9.09
CA ASP A 171 -27.24 6.81 -10.39
C ASP A 171 -26.09 7.40 -11.21
N GLU A 172 -25.97 8.74 -11.19
CA GLU A 172 -24.86 9.42 -11.85
C GLU A 172 -23.53 9.14 -11.16
N MET A 173 -23.53 9.09 -9.82
CA MET A 173 -22.36 8.68 -9.05
C MET A 173 -21.91 7.27 -9.45
N ARG A 174 -22.84 6.29 -9.48
CA ARG A 174 -22.54 4.91 -9.88
C ARG A 174 -22.01 4.87 -11.30
N SER A 175 -22.73 5.44 -12.27
CA SER A 175 -22.33 5.46 -13.68
C SER A 175 -20.93 6.03 -13.89
N ARG A 176 -20.61 7.17 -13.25
CA ARG A 176 -19.29 7.79 -13.37
C ARG A 176 -18.18 6.97 -12.73
N SER A 177 -18.46 6.30 -11.62
CA SER A 177 -17.50 5.44 -10.92
C SER A 177 -17.19 4.19 -11.72
N HIS A 178 -18.22 3.55 -12.27
CA HIS A 178 -18.09 2.43 -13.18
C HIS A 178 -17.28 2.81 -14.41
N ALA A 179 -17.58 3.94 -15.06
CA ALA A 179 -16.81 4.38 -16.23
C ALA A 179 -15.31 4.54 -15.92
N VAL A 180 -14.94 5.19 -14.82
CA VAL A 180 -13.52 5.34 -14.42
C VAL A 180 -12.87 3.99 -14.13
N TYR A 181 -13.58 3.09 -13.45
CA TYR A 181 -13.04 1.80 -13.05
C TYR A 181 -12.94 0.81 -14.22
N GLU A 182 -13.94 0.78 -15.11
CA GLU A 182 -13.95 -0.04 -16.32
C GLU A 182 -12.88 0.42 -17.30
N ASP A 183 -12.74 1.73 -17.54
CA ASP A 183 -11.63 2.29 -18.34
C ASP A 183 -10.27 1.83 -17.80
N PHE A 184 -10.13 1.76 -16.47
CA PHE A 184 -8.94 1.24 -15.83
C PHE A 184 -8.80 -0.27 -16.02
N VAL A 185 -9.85 -1.06 -15.82
CA VAL A 185 -9.82 -2.52 -15.96
C VAL A 185 -9.50 -2.96 -17.40
N GLU A 186 -10.08 -2.29 -18.40
CA GLU A 186 -9.94 -2.62 -19.82
C GLU A 186 -8.58 -2.23 -20.42
N SER A 187 -7.84 -1.33 -19.77
CA SER A 187 -6.49 -0.98 -20.21
C SER A 187 -5.58 -2.21 -20.21
N THR A 188 -4.64 -2.30 -21.15
CA THR A 188 -3.73 -3.46 -21.28
C THR A 188 -2.30 -3.17 -20.83
N SER A 189 -1.99 -1.91 -20.49
CA SER A 189 -0.67 -1.48 -20.02
C SER A 189 -0.50 -1.65 -18.51
N ASP A 190 0.75 -1.73 -18.06
CA ASP A 190 1.10 -1.72 -16.64
C ASP A 190 0.66 -0.41 -15.96
N ARG A 191 -0.08 -0.52 -14.85
CA ARG A 191 -0.82 0.63 -14.32
C ARG A 191 -1.22 0.52 -12.85
N ALA A 192 -1.43 1.68 -12.25
CA ALA A 192 -2.04 1.84 -10.93
C ALA A 192 -3.29 2.71 -10.98
N LEU A 193 -4.30 2.33 -10.19
CA LEU A 193 -5.43 3.17 -9.80
C LEU A 193 -5.37 3.41 -8.30
N ILE A 194 -5.34 4.68 -7.90
CA ILE A 194 -5.26 5.10 -6.49
C ILE A 194 -6.52 5.89 -6.14
N GLY A 195 -7.43 5.28 -5.39
CA GLY A 195 -8.60 5.94 -4.80
C GLY A 195 -8.22 6.69 -3.52
N LEU A 196 -8.36 8.02 -3.52
CA LEU A 196 -8.07 8.82 -2.34
C LEU A 196 -9.34 9.16 -1.56
N GLY A 197 -9.24 9.04 -0.23
CA GLY A 197 -10.33 9.29 0.70
C GLY A 197 -10.94 8.01 1.26
N SER A 198 -12.24 8.04 1.58
CA SER A 198 -12.98 6.89 2.09
C SER A 198 -14.15 6.56 1.17
N VAL A 199 -14.83 5.44 1.42
CA VAL A 199 -16.08 5.09 0.70
C VAL A 199 -17.17 6.14 0.79
N LYS A 200 -17.07 7.10 1.72
CA LYS A 200 -18.00 8.23 1.80
C LYS A 200 -17.63 9.38 0.87
N SER A 201 -16.36 9.55 0.53
CA SER A 201 -15.90 10.62 -0.37
C SER A 201 -15.66 10.11 -1.78
N ASN A 202 -15.20 8.88 -1.96
CA ASN A 202 -14.78 8.32 -3.24
C ASN A 202 -15.43 6.96 -3.49
N SER A 203 -16.33 6.94 -4.47
CA SER A 203 -17.13 5.79 -4.86
C SER A 203 -16.37 4.69 -5.60
N VAL A 204 -15.22 4.99 -6.20
CA VAL A 204 -14.38 3.98 -6.88
C VAL A 204 -13.77 2.99 -5.89
N ILE A 205 -13.63 3.39 -4.62
CA ILE A 205 -13.15 2.51 -3.55
C ILE A 205 -14.04 1.27 -3.39
N GLU A 206 -15.36 1.43 -3.53
CA GLU A 206 -16.30 0.30 -3.52
C GLU A 206 -15.97 -0.70 -4.61
N LEU A 207 -15.68 -0.23 -5.83
CA LEU A 207 -15.40 -1.08 -6.99
C LEU A 207 -14.08 -1.84 -6.85
N ILE A 208 -13.05 -1.20 -6.29
CA ILE A 208 -11.77 -1.85 -5.99
C ILE A 208 -11.98 -3.02 -5.04
N VAL A 209 -12.74 -2.79 -3.97
CA VAL A 209 -12.96 -3.79 -2.93
C VAL A 209 -13.91 -4.89 -3.40
N SER A 210 -14.98 -4.52 -4.09
CA SER A 210 -15.97 -5.45 -4.61
C SER A 210 -15.37 -6.43 -5.61
N ASN A 211 -14.48 -5.95 -6.49
CA ASN A 211 -13.73 -6.79 -7.44
C ASN A 211 -12.65 -7.65 -6.75
N THR A 212 -12.23 -7.30 -5.54
CA THR A 212 -11.23 -8.08 -4.80
C THR A 212 -11.86 -9.24 -4.04
N PHE A 213 -12.98 -9.00 -3.36
CA PHE A 213 -13.65 -10.00 -2.51
C PHE A 213 -14.94 -10.56 -3.13
N ASP A 214 -15.11 -10.39 -4.45
CA ASP A 214 -16.24 -10.90 -5.23
C ASP A 214 -17.61 -10.62 -4.59
N CYS A 215 -17.90 -9.33 -4.35
CA CYS A 215 -19.17 -8.90 -3.79
C CYS A 215 -19.82 -7.78 -4.60
N ASP A 216 -21.08 -7.48 -4.32
CA ASP A 216 -21.79 -6.40 -5.01
C ASP A 216 -21.36 -5.02 -4.45
N PRO A 217 -20.88 -4.08 -5.29
CA PRO A 217 -20.55 -2.74 -4.84
C PRO A 217 -21.80 -1.95 -4.48
N PHE A 218 -21.69 -1.01 -3.53
CA PHE A 218 -22.82 -0.18 -3.09
C PHE A 218 -24.00 -0.95 -2.50
N VAL A 219 -23.80 -2.17 -2.01
CA VAL A 219 -24.83 -2.99 -1.35
C VAL A 219 -24.47 -3.22 0.11
N ASN A 220 -25.39 -2.86 1.01
CA ASN A 220 -25.16 -2.96 2.45
C ASN A 220 -25.27 -4.41 2.96
N GLN A 221 -24.24 -4.90 3.63
CA GLN A 221 -24.20 -6.25 4.20
C GLN A 221 -24.75 -6.35 5.63
N ARG A 222 -25.50 -5.36 6.13
CA ARG A 222 -26.10 -5.39 7.49
C ARG A 222 -27.08 -6.54 7.74
N TYR A 223 -27.56 -7.19 6.70
CA TYR A 223 -28.58 -8.25 6.78
C TYR A 223 -28.00 -9.66 6.80
N VAL A 224 -26.68 -9.82 6.78
CA VAL A 224 -26.06 -11.13 6.97
C VAL A 224 -26.36 -11.64 8.39
N ASP A 225 -26.56 -12.95 8.55
CA ASP A 225 -26.94 -13.53 9.84
C ASP A 225 -25.79 -13.44 10.86
N ASP A 226 -24.56 -13.65 10.40
CA ASP A 226 -23.33 -13.68 11.20
C ASP A 226 -22.24 -12.78 10.61
N PRO A 227 -21.43 -12.08 11.43
CA PRO A 227 -20.30 -11.29 10.92
C PRO A 227 -19.30 -12.09 10.07
N SER A 228 -19.15 -13.40 10.32
CA SER A 228 -18.30 -14.28 9.52
C SER A 228 -18.81 -14.49 8.10
N LEU A 229 -20.07 -14.17 7.81
CA LEU A 229 -20.67 -14.29 6.48
C LEU A 229 -20.52 -13.03 5.63
N ARG A 230 -19.91 -11.96 6.17
CA ARG A 230 -19.56 -10.78 5.37
C ARG A 230 -18.54 -11.15 4.30
N SER A 231 -18.66 -10.56 3.11
CA SER A 231 -17.71 -10.80 2.01
C SER A 231 -16.35 -10.15 2.28
N CYS A 232 -16.34 -9.02 3.00
CA CYS A 232 -15.12 -8.25 3.24
C CYS A 232 -14.60 -8.47 4.67
N PRO A 233 -13.27 -8.59 4.87
CA PRO A 233 -12.65 -8.84 6.18
C PRO A 233 -12.51 -7.56 7.04
N PHE A 234 -13.07 -6.45 6.61
CA PHE A 234 -13.13 -5.20 7.36
C PHE A 234 -14.40 -4.42 7.02
N MET A 235 -14.81 -3.54 7.94
CA MET A 235 -15.99 -2.69 7.83
C MET A 235 -15.73 -1.33 8.48
N LEU A 236 -16.03 -0.25 7.77
CA LEU A 236 -16.14 1.10 8.29
C LEU A 236 -17.52 1.30 8.94
N ARG A 237 -17.57 1.36 10.27
CA ARG A 237 -18.78 1.70 11.00
C ARG A 237 -18.98 3.21 11.00
N TYR A 238 -19.97 3.69 10.25
CA TYR A 238 -20.28 5.11 10.09
C TYR A 238 -20.72 5.77 11.39
N ARG A 239 -20.54 7.10 11.49
CA ARG A 239 -21.12 7.88 12.59
C ARG A 239 -22.64 7.92 12.46
N ASP A 240 -23.35 7.88 13.58
CA ASP A 240 -24.81 7.80 13.58
C ASP A 240 -25.48 9.06 12.99
N GLU A 241 -24.84 10.22 13.14
CA GLU A 241 -25.34 11.53 12.71
C GLU A 241 -25.01 11.87 11.24
N GLU A 242 -24.14 11.08 10.59
CA GLU A 242 -23.70 11.35 9.22
C GLU A 242 -24.55 10.60 8.19
N ARG A 243 -24.51 11.06 6.93
CA ARG A 243 -25.09 10.31 5.81
C ARG A 243 -24.44 8.94 5.69
N GLN A 244 -25.27 7.92 5.53
CA GLN A 244 -24.90 6.50 5.49
C GLN A 244 -25.15 5.95 4.07
N PRO A 245 -24.25 6.20 3.10
CA PRO A 245 -24.40 5.63 1.76
C PRO A 245 -24.34 4.10 1.82
N GLU A 246 -25.06 3.44 0.93
CA GLU A 246 -24.97 1.99 0.77
C GLU A 246 -23.56 1.60 0.32
N SER A 247 -23.00 0.55 0.92
CA SER A 247 -21.59 0.19 0.80
C SER A 247 -21.37 -1.26 1.21
N CYS A 248 -20.49 -1.97 0.48
CA CYS A 248 -20.11 -3.34 0.82
C CYS A 248 -19.21 -3.41 2.08
N ILE A 249 -18.39 -2.37 2.28
CA ILE A 249 -17.45 -2.25 3.41
C ILE A 249 -17.84 -1.18 4.43
N GLY A 250 -19.04 -0.62 4.33
CA GLY A 250 -19.49 0.48 5.16
C GLY A 250 -20.89 0.24 5.68
N GLY A 251 -21.18 0.73 6.88
CA GLY A 251 -22.50 0.57 7.47
C GLY A 251 -22.55 0.93 8.94
N VAL A 252 -23.63 0.53 9.61
CA VAL A 252 -23.84 0.76 11.06
C VAL A 252 -23.84 -0.54 11.88
N GLN A 253 -23.88 -1.69 11.21
CA GLN A 253 -24.01 -3.02 11.82
C GLN A 253 -23.11 -4.00 11.08
N LEU A 254 -22.44 -4.88 11.84
CA LEU A 254 -21.63 -5.97 11.28
C LEU A 254 -22.52 -7.08 10.71
N SER A 255 -23.60 -7.41 11.40
CA SER A 255 -24.59 -8.39 10.97
C SER A 255 -25.97 -7.99 11.49
N ALA A 256 -27.02 -8.73 11.12
CA ALA A 256 -28.37 -8.49 11.58
C ALA A 256 -28.50 -8.51 13.12
N ASN A 257 -27.59 -9.22 13.79
CA ASN A 257 -27.59 -9.45 15.23
C ASN A 257 -26.48 -8.68 15.97
N VAL A 258 -25.48 -8.14 15.26
CA VAL A 258 -24.31 -7.49 15.87
C VAL A 258 -24.22 -6.04 15.42
N LYS A 259 -24.60 -5.14 16.34
CA LYS A 259 -24.46 -3.69 16.18
C LYS A 259 -23.30 -3.17 17.02
N PRO A 260 -22.19 -2.73 16.41
CA PRO A 260 -21.10 -2.15 17.17
C PRO A 260 -21.45 -0.78 17.74
N ASP A 261 -21.02 -0.54 18.98
CA ASP A 261 -21.40 0.66 19.74
C ASP A 261 -20.74 1.94 19.22
N ALA A 262 -19.49 1.85 18.76
CA ALA A 262 -18.68 3.02 18.42
C ALA A 262 -18.33 3.11 16.93
N PRO A 263 -18.36 4.30 16.30
CA PRO A 263 -17.80 4.55 14.96
C PRO A 263 -16.33 4.16 14.87
N GLY A 264 -15.90 3.65 13.73
CA GLY A 264 -14.51 3.24 13.54
C GLY A 264 -14.32 2.22 12.43
N ILE A 265 -13.18 1.53 12.46
CA ILE A 265 -12.87 0.44 11.52
C ILE A 265 -12.83 -0.86 12.30
N TYR A 266 -13.72 -1.76 11.92
CA TYR A 266 -13.81 -3.13 12.42
C TYR A 266 -13.11 -4.04 11.42
N PHE A 267 -12.37 -5.02 11.90
CA PHE A 267 -11.65 -5.96 11.05
C PHE A 267 -11.61 -7.34 11.68
N GLU A 268 -11.55 -8.33 10.82
CA GLU A 268 -11.52 -9.73 11.22
C GLU A 268 -10.10 -10.17 11.63
N THR A 269 -10.02 -10.92 12.71
CA THR A 269 -8.80 -11.49 13.28
C THR A 269 -8.55 -12.91 12.75
N GLU A 270 -7.39 -13.47 13.08
CA GLU A 270 -7.02 -14.84 12.69
C GLU A 270 -8.06 -15.88 13.11
N ASP A 271 -8.59 -15.76 14.34
CA ASP A 271 -9.58 -16.69 14.91
C ASP A 271 -11.01 -16.52 14.35
N GLY A 272 -11.22 -15.58 13.42
CA GLY A 272 -12.56 -15.26 12.90
C GLY A 272 -13.41 -14.35 13.79
N THR A 273 -12.86 -13.90 14.91
CA THR A 273 -13.48 -12.85 15.72
C THR A 273 -13.21 -11.47 15.11
N TRP A 274 -14.02 -10.48 15.46
CA TRP A 274 -13.88 -9.11 14.96
C TRP A 274 -13.28 -8.21 16.04
N ASP A 275 -12.19 -7.53 15.70
CA ASP A 275 -11.58 -6.48 16.52
C ASP A 275 -11.89 -5.10 15.91
N SER A 276 -11.60 -4.02 16.64
CA SER A 276 -11.93 -2.67 16.22
C SER A 276 -10.95 -1.62 16.68
N CYS A 277 -10.68 -0.68 15.77
CA CYS A 277 -10.16 0.63 16.12
C CYS A 277 -11.35 1.59 16.15
N THR A 278 -11.57 2.28 17.28
CA THR A 278 -12.70 3.20 17.46
C THR A 278 -12.28 4.66 17.29
N TRP A 279 -13.14 5.42 16.63
CA TRP A 279 -12.99 6.86 16.45
C TRP A 279 -13.55 7.60 17.67
N ASN A 280 -12.79 8.58 18.15
CA ASN A 280 -13.22 9.48 19.21
C ASN A 280 -12.82 10.92 18.84
N PRO A 281 -13.77 11.88 18.82
CA PRO A 281 -13.48 13.25 18.37
C PRO A 281 -12.28 13.88 19.10
N ASP A 282 -12.10 13.59 20.39
CA ASP A 282 -11.11 14.25 21.23
C ASP A 282 -9.76 13.52 21.30
N SER A 283 -9.76 12.20 21.14
CA SER A 283 -8.61 11.37 21.53
C SER A 283 -8.13 10.39 20.46
N SER A 284 -8.95 9.99 19.49
CA SER A 284 -8.54 9.00 18.51
C SER A 284 -9.13 9.19 17.12
N ASP A 285 -8.35 8.86 16.11
CA ASP A 285 -8.82 8.82 14.73
C ASP A 285 -8.14 7.68 13.98
N ILE A 286 -8.68 7.32 12.82
CA ILE A 286 -8.31 6.07 12.16
C ILE A 286 -8.21 6.29 10.67
N ALA A 287 -7.28 5.63 10.00
CA ALA A 287 -7.21 5.55 8.56
C ALA A 287 -7.08 4.09 8.08
N LEU A 288 -7.34 3.89 6.80
CA LEU A 288 -7.20 2.61 6.12
C LEU A 288 -6.29 2.79 4.91
N VAL A 289 -5.34 1.87 4.74
CA VAL A 289 -4.53 1.73 3.53
C VAL A 289 -4.76 0.32 3.01
N PHE A 290 -5.18 0.22 1.76
CA PHE A 290 -5.45 -1.05 1.11
C PHE A 290 -4.90 -1.03 -0.31
N TYR A 291 -4.25 -2.10 -0.73
CA TYR A 291 -3.83 -2.28 -2.10
C TYR A 291 -3.88 -3.74 -2.53
N VAL A 292 -4.09 -3.95 -3.82
CA VAL A 292 -4.14 -5.25 -4.48
C VAL A 292 -3.26 -5.15 -5.71
N HIS A 293 -2.17 -5.91 -5.71
CA HIS A 293 -1.25 -6.02 -6.83
C HIS A 293 -1.45 -7.37 -7.50
N ARG A 294 -1.92 -7.33 -8.75
CA ARG A 294 -2.09 -8.50 -9.63
C ARG A 294 -0.92 -8.50 -10.61
N GLU A 295 0.17 -9.16 -10.23
CA GLU A 295 1.45 -9.12 -10.96
C GLU A 295 1.31 -9.62 -12.39
N SER A 296 0.53 -10.68 -12.60
CA SER A 296 0.27 -11.28 -13.92
C SER A 296 -0.42 -10.32 -14.90
N LEU A 297 -1.13 -9.31 -14.39
CA LEU A 297 -1.86 -8.32 -15.18
C LEU A 297 -1.15 -6.95 -15.22
N GLY A 298 -0.03 -6.77 -14.51
CA GLY A 298 0.59 -5.46 -14.32
C GLY A 298 -0.40 -4.43 -13.75
N ARG A 299 -1.24 -4.86 -12.81
CA ARG A 299 -2.36 -4.05 -12.30
C ARG A 299 -2.21 -3.87 -10.81
N LEU A 300 -2.12 -2.61 -10.40
CA LEU A 300 -2.21 -2.19 -9.00
C LEU A 300 -3.50 -1.42 -8.77
N GLU A 301 -4.27 -1.86 -7.79
CA GLU A 301 -5.40 -1.12 -7.25
C GLU A 301 -5.06 -0.72 -5.83
N MET A 302 -5.30 0.52 -5.47
CA MET A 302 -5.00 1.02 -4.14
C MET A 302 -6.09 1.99 -3.74
N PHE A 303 -6.44 1.98 -2.46
CA PHE A 303 -7.11 3.11 -1.86
C PHE A 303 -6.54 3.42 -0.50
N MET A 304 -6.62 4.70 -0.14
CA MET A 304 -6.17 5.13 1.18
C MET A 304 -6.85 6.41 1.60
N GLY A 305 -7.19 6.47 2.88
CA GLY A 305 -7.78 7.65 3.48
C GLY A 305 -8.18 7.46 4.93
N GLY A 306 -8.42 8.57 5.59
CA GLY A 306 -8.90 8.64 6.95
C GLY A 306 -10.41 8.39 7.06
N PHE A 307 -10.81 7.91 8.23
CA PHE A 307 -12.19 7.94 8.71
C PHE A 307 -12.70 9.38 8.83
N SER A 308 -11.80 10.33 9.06
CA SER A 308 -12.07 11.77 9.05
C SER A 308 -11.02 12.53 8.22
N GLY A 309 -11.30 13.80 7.90
CA GLY A 309 -10.31 14.68 7.25
C GLY A 309 -9.03 14.86 8.08
N ARG A 310 -9.13 14.85 9.42
CA ARG A 310 -7.99 14.88 10.34
C ARG A 310 -7.13 13.64 10.18
N ALA A 311 -7.74 12.45 10.15
CA ALA A 311 -7.02 11.20 9.91
C ALA A 311 -6.40 11.14 8.52
N THR A 312 -7.05 11.66 7.48
CA THR A 312 -6.46 11.72 6.13
C THR A 312 -5.22 12.61 6.10
N GLN A 313 -5.23 13.75 6.79
CA GLN A 313 -4.04 14.61 6.92
C GLN A 313 -2.90 13.92 7.68
N MET A 314 -3.23 13.20 8.76
CA MET A 314 -2.25 12.42 9.50
C MET A 314 -1.67 11.29 8.67
N LEU A 315 -2.52 10.60 7.90
CA LEU A 315 -2.08 9.56 6.97
C LEU A 315 -1.10 10.10 5.94
N ALA A 316 -1.32 11.31 5.40
CA ALA A 316 -0.38 11.94 4.46
C ALA A 316 1.03 12.08 5.07
N ARG A 317 1.12 12.45 6.36
CA ARG A 317 2.39 12.51 7.11
C ARG A 317 3.02 11.14 7.37
N VAL A 318 2.20 10.14 7.66
CA VAL A 318 2.67 8.76 7.86
C VAL A 318 3.23 8.21 6.55
N ILE A 319 2.54 8.43 5.44
CA ILE A 319 3.01 8.01 4.13
C ILE A 319 4.36 8.66 3.81
N SER A 320 4.55 9.96 4.06
CA SER A 320 5.82 10.62 3.74
C SER A 320 7.01 10.18 4.59
N THR A 321 6.79 9.62 5.79
CA THR A 321 7.86 9.29 6.75
C THR A 321 8.03 7.79 7.04
N ARG A 322 6.95 7.02 6.93
CA ARG A 322 6.82 5.61 7.37
C ARG A 322 6.15 4.73 6.31
N ALA A 323 6.13 5.15 5.05
CA ALA A 323 5.48 4.40 3.97
C ALA A 323 5.94 2.94 3.84
N GLU A 324 7.22 2.66 4.14
CA GLU A 324 7.76 1.30 4.08
C GLU A 324 7.13 0.35 5.10
N GLU A 325 6.42 0.85 6.13
CA GLU A 325 5.67 0.00 7.06
C GLU A 325 4.35 -0.52 6.49
N PHE A 326 3.91 -0.02 5.32
CA PHE A 326 2.82 -0.61 4.54
C PHE A 326 3.30 -1.73 3.61
N TRP A 327 4.52 -2.21 3.83
CA TRP A 327 5.17 -3.32 3.16
C TRP A 327 5.88 -4.22 4.20
N PRO A 328 5.94 -5.56 4.02
CA PRO A 328 5.42 -6.38 2.92
C PRO A 328 3.89 -6.45 2.86
N PRO A 329 3.30 -6.98 1.76
CA PRO A 329 1.87 -7.25 1.69
C PRO A 329 1.47 -8.26 2.76
N VAL A 330 0.25 -8.13 3.25
CA VAL A 330 -0.31 -8.94 4.33
C VAL A 330 -0.68 -10.35 3.84
N TYR A 331 -1.10 -10.45 2.59
CA TYR A 331 -1.42 -11.71 1.93
C TYR A 331 -0.72 -11.80 0.57
N SER A 332 -0.18 -12.97 0.26
CA SER A 332 0.36 -13.29 -1.06
C SER A 332 -0.03 -14.72 -1.43
N GLY A 333 -0.84 -14.87 -2.47
CA GLY A 333 -1.35 -16.16 -2.91
C GLY A 333 -1.99 -16.05 -4.30
N HIS A 334 -1.95 -17.15 -5.07
CA HIS A 334 -2.59 -17.24 -6.39
C HIS A 334 -2.25 -16.10 -7.38
N GLY A 335 -1.04 -15.53 -7.31
CA GLY A 335 -0.61 -14.43 -8.18
C GLY A 335 -1.18 -13.05 -7.80
N ILE A 336 -1.75 -12.93 -6.60
CA ILE A 336 -2.27 -11.69 -6.02
C ILE A 336 -1.50 -11.39 -4.75
N GLN A 337 -1.15 -10.12 -4.56
CA GLN A 337 -0.60 -9.58 -3.32
C GLN A 337 -1.56 -8.53 -2.77
N ILE A 338 -1.90 -8.63 -1.50
CA ILE A 338 -2.82 -7.69 -0.84
C ILE A 338 -2.13 -7.08 0.37
N GLY A 339 -2.03 -5.76 0.40
CA GLY A 339 -1.73 -5.01 1.60
C GLY A 339 -3.00 -4.43 2.20
N ALA A 340 -3.25 -4.67 3.48
CA ALA A 340 -4.40 -4.12 4.19
C ALA A 340 -3.97 -3.71 5.60
N PHE A 341 -4.03 -2.41 5.88
CA PHE A 341 -3.48 -1.83 7.10
C PHE A 341 -4.45 -0.81 7.70
N VAL A 342 -4.81 -1.02 8.96
CA VAL A 342 -5.51 -0.02 9.77
C VAL A 342 -4.47 0.83 10.48
N VAL A 343 -4.59 2.15 10.36
CA VAL A 343 -3.72 3.10 11.04
C VAL A 343 -4.52 3.78 12.13
N SER A 344 -4.14 3.55 13.39
CA SER A 344 -4.75 4.22 14.54
C SER A 344 -3.89 5.40 14.98
N PHE A 345 -4.54 6.54 15.22
CA PHE A 345 -3.94 7.77 15.70
C PHE A 345 -4.50 8.09 17.08
N GLU A 346 -3.64 8.21 18.08
CA GLU A 346 -4.01 8.67 19.42
C GLU A 346 -3.47 10.09 19.63
N PHE A 347 -4.37 11.02 19.97
CA PHE A 347 -4.04 12.42 20.19
C PHE A 347 -3.93 12.70 21.69
N ALA A 348 -2.96 13.53 22.06
CA ALA A 348 -2.91 14.08 23.40
C ALA A 348 -4.15 14.97 23.64
N PRO A 349 -4.77 14.93 24.83
CA PRO A 349 -5.94 15.76 25.14
C PRO A 349 -5.56 17.24 24.99
N THR A 350 -6.18 17.90 24.01
CA THR A 350 -5.85 19.28 23.66
C THR A 350 -6.65 20.23 24.56
N ARG A 351 -6.00 21.20 25.21
CA ARG A 351 -6.66 22.12 26.16
C ARG A 351 -7.52 23.22 25.52
N GLN A 352 -7.50 23.38 24.19
CA GLN A 352 -8.24 24.45 23.49
C GLN A 352 -8.81 23.96 22.13
N PRO A 353 -10.14 23.87 21.98
CA PRO A 353 -10.78 23.34 20.76
C PRO A 353 -10.79 24.33 19.58
N GLU A 354 -10.72 25.64 19.81
CA GLU A 354 -10.94 26.67 18.78
C GLU A 354 -9.80 26.85 17.78
N GLN A 355 -8.61 26.31 18.05
CA GLN A 355 -7.44 26.39 17.14
C GLN A 355 -7.18 25.12 16.31
N GLN A 356 -8.02 24.09 16.45
CA GLN A 356 -7.78 22.76 15.84
C GLN A 356 -7.84 22.75 14.30
N PHE A 357 -8.62 23.64 13.67
CA PHE A 357 -8.80 23.63 12.21
C PHE A 357 -7.64 24.25 11.42
N LEU A 358 -6.78 25.04 12.07
CA LEU A 358 -5.71 25.81 11.43
C LEU A 358 -4.31 25.29 11.75
N ILE A 359 -4.17 24.41 12.74
CA ILE A 359 -2.88 23.85 13.13
C ILE A 359 -2.68 22.54 12.38
N ALA A 360 -1.86 22.58 11.34
CA ALA A 360 -1.42 21.39 10.61
C ALA A 360 -0.64 20.41 11.51
N ASP A 361 -0.13 20.84 12.67
CA ASP A 361 0.73 20.06 13.57
C ASP A 361 0.00 19.26 14.65
N HIS A 362 -0.81 18.30 14.21
CA HIS A 362 -1.19 17.22 15.11
C HIS A 362 0.00 16.27 15.29
N THR A 363 0.51 16.17 16.52
CA THR A 363 1.38 15.07 16.94
C THR A 363 0.47 13.98 17.52
N ALA A 364 0.49 12.81 16.90
CA ALA A 364 -0.27 11.66 17.35
C ALA A 364 0.69 10.49 17.57
N ASN A 365 0.38 9.66 18.56
CA ASN A 365 0.95 8.33 18.61
C ASN A 365 0.30 7.51 17.48
N THR A 366 1.11 7.01 16.55
CA THR A 366 0.62 6.32 15.36
C THR A 366 0.97 4.85 15.42
N ARG A 367 -0.06 4.01 15.39
CA ARG A 367 0.06 2.56 15.31
C ARG A 367 -0.45 2.06 13.96
N ILE A 368 0.39 1.37 13.21
CA ILE A 368 0.02 0.68 11.97
C ILE A 368 -0.27 -0.78 12.32
N ILE A 369 -1.45 -1.28 11.97
CA ILE A 369 -1.95 -2.61 12.29
C ILE A 369 -2.22 -3.32 10.97
N PRO A 370 -1.38 -4.30 10.57
CA PRO A 370 -1.71 -5.17 9.45
C PRO A 370 -2.92 -6.04 9.80
N LEU A 371 -3.81 -6.25 8.83
CA LEU A 371 -4.90 -7.22 8.99
C LEU A 371 -4.33 -8.65 9.07
N SER A 372 -5.13 -9.62 9.50
CA SER A 372 -4.71 -11.03 9.50
C SER A 372 -4.66 -11.56 8.06
N SER A 373 -3.60 -12.32 7.73
CA SER A 373 -3.47 -12.99 6.43
C SER A 373 -4.56 -14.05 6.25
N GLU A 374 -4.88 -14.76 7.33
CA GLU A 374 -5.90 -15.81 7.41
C GLU A 374 -7.32 -15.22 7.25
N ALA A 375 -7.57 -14.03 7.78
CA ALA A 375 -8.82 -13.31 7.54
C ALA A 375 -9.00 -12.92 6.07
N ILE A 376 -7.91 -12.50 5.39
CA ILE A 376 -7.94 -12.19 3.95
C ILE A 376 -8.13 -13.48 3.14
N ALA A 377 -7.38 -14.54 3.45
CA ALA A 377 -7.46 -15.83 2.76
C ALA A 377 -8.87 -16.43 2.79
N ARG A 378 -9.55 -16.38 3.95
CA ARG A 378 -10.95 -16.85 4.10
C ARG A 378 -11.98 -16.15 3.21
N ARG A 379 -11.63 -15.03 2.57
CA ARG A 379 -12.50 -14.29 1.64
C ARG A 379 -12.13 -14.50 0.18
N LEU A 380 -10.98 -15.12 -0.09
CA LEU A 380 -10.45 -15.36 -1.43
C LEU A 380 -10.46 -16.84 -1.82
N GLU A 381 -10.38 -17.73 -0.83
CA GLU A 381 -10.46 -19.19 -0.92
C GLU A 381 -11.85 -19.68 -0.50
#